data_AF-A0A0S9C5M9-F1
#
_entry.id   AF-A0A0S9C5M9-F1
#
_cell.length_a   1.000
_cell.length_b   1.000
_cell.length_c   1.000
_cell.angle_alpha   90.00
_cell.angle_beta   90.00
_cell.angle_gamma   90.00
#
_symmetry.space_group_name_H-M   'P 1'
#
loop_
_entity.id
_entity.type
_entity.pdbx_description
1 polymer ?
#
loop_
_entity_poly.entity_id
_entity_poly.type
_entity_poly.pdbx_seq_one_letter_code
_entity_poly.pdbx_strand_id
1 'polypeptide(L)'
;MDSKLRRAPDAEWVLMFRLGLSRKRIAELVGAEPATVGYHLVIARRQDPGLEAEHLASARTKSRRSPVDLARMQEIISWVTDEGRFPRDRSGDKGERSMARWLSARRREAAEGTLDPAYNQGLAHVPGWTGTHREMADEARWHDRLAELAAFLEEGHDWPRHHHYDSEREHTLGVWIHTQRYKRRRGDLEPVKVNLLDTTVPAWQTGRTRGRPPRR
;
A
#
# COMPACT_ATOMS: atom_id res chain seq x y z
N MET A 1 11.98 38.57 36.05
CA MET A 1 13.33 38.03 35.79
C MET A 1 13.72 37.20 37.00
N ASP A 2 13.41 35.91 36.99
CA ASP A 2 13.82 34.97 38.05
C ASP A 2 14.59 33.83 37.39
N SER A 3 15.83 34.14 37.03
CA SER A 3 16.83 33.19 36.57
C SER A 3 17.33 32.39 37.78
N LYS A 4 16.47 31.54 38.35
CA LYS A 4 16.95 30.42 39.17
C LYS A 4 17.90 29.63 38.27
N LEU A 5 19.18 29.60 38.64
CA LEU A 5 20.23 28.82 37.99
C LEU A 5 19.81 27.34 37.99
N ARG A 6 19.00 26.93 37.01
CA ARG A 6 18.62 25.54 36.78
C ARG A 6 19.93 24.81 36.48
N ARG A 7 20.30 23.86 37.33
CA ARG A 7 21.48 23.02 37.13
C ARG A 7 21.32 22.29 35.80
N ALA A 8 22.27 22.46 34.88
CA ALA A 8 22.22 21.79 33.60
C ALA A 8 22.75 20.34 33.72
N PRO A 9 22.09 19.34 33.09
CA PRO A 9 20.86 19.47 32.31
C PRO A 9 19.61 19.53 33.20
N ASP A 10 18.58 20.22 32.71
CA ASP A 10 17.31 20.33 33.44
C ASP A 10 16.51 19.05 33.20
N ALA A 11 16.21 18.32 34.28
CA ALA A 11 15.59 16.99 34.19
C ALA A 11 14.18 17.02 33.56
N GLU A 12 13.42 18.10 33.77
CA GLU A 12 12.08 18.27 33.19
C GLU A 12 12.18 18.45 31.68
N TRP A 13 13.12 19.27 31.21
CA TRP A 13 13.33 19.51 29.78
C TRP A 13 13.85 18.26 29.06
N VAL A 14 14.73 17.50 29.72
CA VAL A 14 15.22 16.21 29.21
C VAL A 14 14.07 15.21 29.09
N LEU A 15 13.18 15.14 30.08
CA LEU A 15 12.01 14.27 30.02
C LEU A 15 11.06 14.68 28.89
N MET A 16 10.74 15.97 28.74
CA MET A 16 9.91 16.45 27.64
C MET A 16 10.52 16.12 26.28
N PHE A 17 11.84 16.28 26.13
CA PHE A 17 12.55 15.91 24.92
C PHE A 17 12.49 14.40 24.67
N ARG A 18 12.77 13.57 25.68
CA ARG A 18 12.64 12.10 25.61
C ARG A 18 11.24 11.65 25.18
N LEU A 19 10.20 12.36 25.61
CA LEU A 19 8.81 12.15 25.19
C LEU A 19 8.50 12.65 23.76
N GLY A 20 9.51 13.03 22.97
CA GLY A 20 9.36 13.39 21.56
C GLY A 20 9.00 14.86 21.31
N LEU A 21 9.08 15.75 22.31
CA LEU A 21 8.84 17.18 22.08
C LEU A 21 10.09 17.83 21.48
N SER A 22 9.91 18.75 20.53
CA SER A 22 11.01 19.50 19.94
C SER A 22 11.55 20.57 20.91
N ARG A 23 12.83 20.95 20.76
CA ARG A 23 13.43 22.06 21.53
C ARG A 23 12.59 23.34 21.53
N LYS A 24 11.99 23.67 20.38
CA LYS A 24 11.16 24.87 20.20
C LYS A 24 9.87 24.73 21.02
N ARG A 25 9.25 23.55 21.00
CA ARG A 25 8.03 23.28 21.75
C ARG A 25 8.26 23.28 23.26
N ILE A 26 9.39 22.74 23.71
CA ILE A 26 9.78 22.76 25.13
C ILE A 26 9.97 24.22 25.59
N ALA A 27 10.69 25.02 24.81
CA ALA A 27 10.92 26.43 25.06
C ALA A 27 9.61 27.23 25.18
N GLU A 28 8.67 27.02 24.26
CA GLU A 28 7.32 27.62 24.30
C GLU A 28 6.55 27.23 25.57
N LEU A 29 6.58 25.95 25.97
CA LEU A 29 5.82 25.45 27.12
C LEU A 29 6.34 25.96 28.46
N VAL A 30 7.66 26.08 28.59
CA VAL A 30 8.32 26.45 29.85
C VAL A 30 8.67 27.94 29.91
N GLY A 31 8.33 28.71 28.87
CA GLY A 31 8.64 30.14 28.78
C GLY A 31 10.14 30.44 28.75
N ALA A 32 10.95 29.56 28.15
CA ALA A 32 12.40 29.71 28.05
C ALA A 32 12.85 29.99 26.61
N GLU A 33 14.10 30.42 26.44
CA GLU A 33 14.68 30.61 25.11
C GLU A 33 15.07 29.25 24.47
N PRO A 34 14.78 29.00 23.18
CA PRO A 34 15.16 27.76 22.50
C PRO A 34 16.67 27.44 22.54
N ALA A 35 17.53 28.46 22.56
CA ALA A 35 18.97 28.30 22.69
C ALA A 35 19.36 27.72 24.07
N THR A 36 18.71 28.22 25.13
CA THR A 36 18.90 27.74 26.51
C THR A 36 18.46 26.29 26.64
N VAL A 37 17.30 25.91 26.09
CA VAL A 37 16.86 24.50 26.05
C VAL A 37 17.86 23.64 25.26
N GLY A 38 18.35 24.14 24.13
CA GLY A 38 19.37 23.46 23.32
C GLY A 38 20.65 23.15 24.11
N TYR A 39 21.15 24.10 24.90
CA TYR A 39 22.32 23.89 25.76
C TYR A 39 22.12 22.75 26.77
N HIS A 40 20.97 22.72 27.45
CA HIS A 40 20.65 21.65 28.41
C HIS A 40 20.56 20.28 27.72
N LEU A 41 19.97 20.20 26.52
CA LEU A 41 19.88 18.95 25.76
C LEU A 41 21.24 18.47 25.24
N VAL A 42 22.16 19.38 24.88
CA VAL A 42 23.53 19.01 24.50
C VAL A 42 24.26 18.33 25.65
N ILE A 43 24.13 18.85 26.87
CA ILE A 43 24.72 18.24 28.06
C ILE A 43 24.06 16.89 28.36
N ALA A 44 22.72 16.83 28.27
CA ALA A 44 21.97 15.59 28.51
C ALA A 44 22.37 14.46 27.55
N ARG A 45 22.53 14.75 26.26
CA ARG A 45 22.99 13.77 25.25
C ARG A 45 24.40 13.23 25.50
N ARG A 46 25.27 14.02 26.14
CA ARG A 46 26.62 13.58 26.53
C ARG A 46 26.57 12.63 27.71
N GLN A 47 25.62 12.82 28.63
CA GLN A 47 25.43 11.98 29.81
C GLN A 47 24.63 10.70 29.51
N ASP A 48 23.66 10.80 28.59
CA ASP A 48 22.82 9.71 28.13
C ASP A 48 22.76 9.68 26.59
N PRO A 49 23.60 8.84 25.95
CA PRO A 49 23.57 8.65 24.50
C PRO A 49 22.24 8.06 23.96
N GLY A 50 21.44 7.40 24.79
CA GLY A 50 20.15 6.79 24.41
C GLY A 50 19.01 7.80 24.23
N LEU A 51 19.16 9.00 24.80
CA LEU A 51 18.15 10.06 24.80
C LEU A 51 17.66 10.43 23.39
N GLU A 52 18.55 10.46 22.39
CA GLU A 52 18.19 10.79 21.01
C GLU A 52 17.35 9.69 20.37
N ALA A 53 17.70 8.43 20.60
CA ALA A 53 16.96 7.29 20.07
C ALA A 53 15.53 7.23 20.65
N GLU A 54 15.39 7.50 21.95
CA GLU A 54 14.09 7.55 22.64
C GLU A 54 13.24 8.74 22.21
N HIS A 55 13.86 9.92 22.03
CA HIS A 55 13.21 11.09 21.44
C HIS A 55 12.65 10.76 20.06
N LEU A 56 13.47 10.18 19.18
CA LEU A 56 13.06 9.82 17.82
C LEU A 56 11.96 8.76 17.83
N ALA A 57 12.04 7.74 18.69
CA ALA A 57 10.99 6.73 18.84
C ALA A 57 9.66 7.35 19.28
N SER A 58 9.69 8.21 20.29
CA SER A 58 8.50 8.91 20.81
C SER A 58 7.92 9.90 19.79
N ALA A 59 8.77 10.67 19.11
CA ALA A 59 8.36 11.63 18.09
C ALA A 59 7.72 10.93 16.88
N ARG A 60 8.29 9.79 16.43
CA ARG A 60 7.71 8.97 15.36
C ARG A 60 6.33 8.44 15.74
N THR A 61 6.17 7.94 16.96
CA THR A 61 4.88 7.45 17.46
C THR A 61 3.84 8.58 17.57
N LYS A 62 4.23 9.76 18.05
CA LYS A 62 3.34 10.94 18.10
C LYS A 62 2.93 11.44 16.72
N SER A 63 3.86 11.50 15.77
CA SER A 63 3.55 11.84 14.39
C SER A 63 2.56 10.83 13.80
N ARG A 64 2.73 9.53 14.05
CA ARG A 64 1.77 8.52 13.61
C ARG A 64 0.38 8.66 14.25
N ARG A 65 0.26 9.23 15.45
CA ARG A 65 -1.05 9.48 16.09
C ARG A 65 -1.56 10.90 15.88
N SER A 66 -1.05 11.64 14.90
CA SER A 66 -1.51 13.00 14.64
C SER A 66 -2.99 12.99 14.21
N PRO A 67 -3.86 13.84 14.80
CA PRO A 67 -5.26 13.97 14.37
C PRO A 67 -5.39 14.31 12.88
N VAL A 68 -4.42 15.03 12.32
CA VAL A 68 -4.37 15.37 10.89
C VAL A 68 -4.17 14.13 10.03
N ASP A 69 -3.32 13.19 10.47
CA ASP A 69 -3.07 11.97 9.72
C ASP A 69 -4.24 10.98 9.81
N LEU A 70 -4.97 10.97 10.94
CA LEU A 70 -6.23 10.22 11.07
C LEU A 70 -7.34 10.81 10.21
N ALA A 71 -7.46 12.14 10.14
CA ALA A 71 -8.40 12.81 9.25
C ALA A 71 -8.09 12.50 7.77
N ARG A 72 -6.80 12.51 7.41
CA ARG A 72 -6.35 12.11 6.07
C ARG A 72 -6.64 10.65 5.75
N MET A 73 -6.53 9.75 6.73
CA MET A 73 -6.95 8.36 6.57
C MET A 73 -8.45 8.27 6.27
N GLN A 74 -9.29 8.98 7.03
CA GLN A 74 -10.74 8.99 6.83
C GLN A 74 -11.14 9.56 5.47
N GLU A 75 -10.48 10.64 5.02
CA GLU A 75 -10.66 11.22 3.69
C GLU A 75 -10.41 10.18 2.59
N ILE A 76 -9.31 9.43 2.69
CA ILE A 76 -8.95 8.41 1.72
C ILE A 76 -9.94 7.22 1.76
N ILE A 77 -10.39 6.83 2.95
CA ILE A 77 -11.39 5.76 3.11
C ILE A 77 -12.69 6.17 2.40
N SER A 78 -13.19 7.39 2.65
CA SER A 78 -14.39 7.92 1.97
C SER A 78 -14.21 7.89 0.46
N TRP A 79 -13.08 8.42 -0.03
CA TRP A 79 -12.80 8.44 -1.47
C TRP A 79 -12.81 7.04 -2.10
N VAL A 80 -12.21 6.05 -1.45
CA VAL A 80 -12.20 4.65 -1.93
C VAL A 80 -13.59 4.03 -1.91
N THR A 81 -14.39 4.35 -0.88
CA THR A 81 -15.79 3.90 -0.78
C THR A 81 -16.66 4.54 -1.86
N ASP A 82 -16.47 5.83 -2.14
CA ASP A 82 -17.27 6.59 -3.11
C ASP A 82 -16.93 6.22 -4.56
N GLU A 83 -15.64 6.07 -4.88
CA GLU A 83 -15.17 5.73 -6.23
C GLU A 83 -15.14 4.21 -6.50
N GLY A 84 -15.25 3.38 -5.46
CA GLY A 84 -15.17 1.93 -5.57
C GLY A 84 -13.80 1.41 -6.05
N ARG A 85 -12.76 2.25 -6.05
CA ARG A 85 -11.40 1.92 -6.51
C ARG A 85 -10.36 2.62 -5.63
N PHE A 86 -9.10 2.19 -5.76
CA PHE A 86 -7.98 2.84 -5.06
C PHE A 86 -7.39 4.01 -5.88
N PRO A 87 -6.85 5.05 -5.20
CA PRO A 87 -6.16 6.16 -5.84
C PRO A 87 -4.96 5.71 -6.68
N ARG A 88 -4.81 6.29 -7.87
CA ARG A 88 -3.70 5.97 -8.80
C ARG A 88 -2.52 6.92 -8.61
N ASP A 89 -1.30 6.38 -8.58
CA ASP A 89 -0.05 7.15 -8.49
C ASP A 89 0.25 7.99 -9.75
N ARG A 90 -0.28 7.57 -10.90
CA ARG A 90 -0.17 8.21 -12.22
C ARG A 90 -1.41 9.01 -12.63
N SER A 91 -2.33 9.30 -11.71
CA SER A 91 -3.49 10.16 -12.03
C SER A 91 -3.05 11.57 -12.44
N GLY A 92 -3.85 12.25 -13.28
CA GLY A 92 -3.68 13.67 -13.61
C GLY A 92 -3.94 14.59 -12.41
N ASP A 93 -4.76 14.15 -11.45
CA ASP A 93 -5.07 14.92 -10.25
C ASP A 93 -3.97 14.82 -9.18
N LYS A 94 -3.62 15.96 -8.58
CA LYS A 94 -2.59 16.04 -7.53
C LYS A 94 -3.09 15.44 -6.22
N GLY A 95 -4.38 15.54 -5.91
CA GLY A 95 -5.01 14.95 -4.74
C GLY A 95 -4.91 13.43 -4.76
N GLU A 96 -5.39 12.81 -5.84
CA GLU A 96 -5.37 11.35 -6.03
C GLU A 96 -3.93 10.79 -5.93
N ARG A 97 -2.94 11.45 -6.56
CA ARG A 97 -1.53 11.03 -6.43
C ARG A 97 -1.00 11.10 -5.00
N SER A 98 -1.42 12.11 -4.24
CA SER A 98 -1.04 12.31 -2.84
C SER A 98 -1.64 11.22 -1.94
N MET A 99 -2.89 10.81 -2.21
CA MET A 99 -3.57 9.72 -1.53
C MET A 99 -2.92 8.36 -1.86
N ALA A 100 -2.61 8.12 -3.14
CA ALA A 100 -1.94 6.90 -3.60
C ALA A 100 -0.57 6.68 -2.93
N ARG A 101 0.22 7.75 -2.80
CA ARG A 101 1.52 7.72 -2.10
C ARG A 101 1.36 7.44 -0.61
N TRP A 102 0.37 8.04 0.03
CA TRP A 102 0.08 7.82 1.45
C TRP A 102 -0.29 6.34 1.72
N LEU A 103 -1.20 5.77 0.92
CA LEU A 103 -1.58 4.36 1.02
C LEU A 103 -0.38 3.42 0.78
N SER A 104 0.46 3.73 -0.21
CA SER A 104 1.66 2.95 -0.49
C SER A 104 2.65 2.93 0.68
N ALA A 105 2.86 4.08 1.34
CA ALA A 105 3.71 4.16 2.53
C ALA A 105 3.14 3.33 3.69
N ARG A 106 1.83 3.44 3.95
CA ARG A 106 1.17 2.67 5.02
C ARG A 106 1.16 1.17 4.77
N ARG A 107 1.02 0.71 3.52
CA ARG A 107 1.16 -0.70 3.15
C ARG A 107 2.57 -1.22 3.36
N ARG A 108 3.59 -0.42 3.04
CA ARG A 108 4.99 -0.76 3.33
C ARG A 108 5.22 -0.89 4.84
N GLU A 109 4.71 0.05 5.63
CA GLU A 109 4.77 -0.04 7.09
C GLU A 109 4.06 -1.28 7.63
N ALA A 110 2.93 -1.69 7.04
CA ALA A 110 2.21 -2.91 7.39
C ALA A 110 3.02 -4.17 7.09
N ALA A 111 3.64 -4.24 5.90
CA ALA A 111 4.50 -5.35 5.50
C ALA A 111 5.76 -5.46 6.36
N GLU A 112 6.31 -4.33 6.81
CA GLU A 112 7.44 -4.26 7.75
C GLU A 112 7.02 -4.51 9.21
N GLY A 113 5.72 -4.65 9.51
CA GLY A 113 5.20 -4.82 10.87
C GLY A 113 5.31 -3.56 11.75
N THR A 114 5.53 -2.40 11.16
CA THR A 114 5.75 -1.12 11.87
C THR A 114 4.55 -0.15 11.78
N LEU A 115 3.44 -0.59 11.18
CA LEU A 115 2.21 0.18 11.08
C LEU A 115 1.58 0.39 12.46
N ASP A 116 1.16 1.63 12.74
CA ASP A 116 0.44 1.93 13.98
C ASP A 116 -0.90 1.16 14.04
N PRO A 117 -1.25 0.55 15.18
CA PRO A 117 -2.50 -0.19 15.35
C PRO A 117 -3.76 0.60 14.98
N ALA A 118 -3.77 1.93 15.20
CA ALA A 118 -4.92 2.77 14.84
C ALA A 118 -5.15 2.83 13.32
N TYR A 119 -4.08 2.90 12.51
CA TYR A 119 -4.19 2.80 11.06
C TYR A 119 -4.59 1.40 10.62
N ASN A 120 -4.06 0.38 11.29
CA ASN A 120 -4.39 -1.00 10.94
C ASN A 120 -5.87 -1.28 11.17
N GLN A 121 -6.44 -0.84 12.30
CA GLN A 121 -7.87 -0.94 12.57
C GLN A 121 -8.70 -0.12 11.58
N GLY A 122 -8.33 1.14 11.33
CA GLY A 122 -9.08 2.00 10.41
C GLY A 122 -9.10 1.47 8.97
N LEU A 123 -7.97 0.98 8.48
CA LEU A 123 -7.83 0.50 7.10
C LEU A 123 -8.26 -0.95 6.91
N ALA A 124 -8.38 -1.75 7.98
CA ALA A 124 -8.94 -3.11 7.92
C ALA A 124 -10.37 -3.14 7.37
N HIS A 125 -11.10 -2.05 7.47
CA HIS A 125 -12.45 -1.90 6.93
C HIS A 125 -12.48 -1.66 5.41
N VAL A 126 -11.34 -1.40 4.76
CA VAL A 126 -11.26 -1.13 3.32
C VAL A 126 -11.00 -2.45 2.56
N PRO A 127 -11.93 -2.90 1.70
CA PRO A 127 -11.73 -4.10 0.89
C PRO A 127 -10.48 -3.99 0.01
N GLY A 128 -9.61 -5.00 0.03
CA GLY A 128 -8.35 -4.99 -0.73
C GLY A 128 -7.21 -4.17 -0.09
N TRP A 129 -7.39 -3.68 1.14
CA TRP A 129 -6.32 -2.99 1.89
C TRP A 129 -5.07 -3.85 2.09
N THR A 130 -5.26 -5.11 2.46
CA THR A 130 -4.19 -6.07 2.78
C THR A 130 -3.45 -6.62 1.55
N GLY A 131 -3.93 -6.32 0.34
CA GLY A 131 -3.24 -6.66 -0.91
C GLY A 131 -2.17 -5.62 -1.27
N THR A 132 -0.99 -6.09 -1.65
CA THR A 132 0.08 -5.27 -2.22
C THR A 132 -0.46 -4.55 -3.48
N HIS A 133 -0.03 -3.31 -3.76
CA HIS A 133 -0.42 -2.61 -5.01
C HIS A 133 -0.14 -3.46 -6.25
N ARG A 134 0.91 -4.28 -6.20
CA ARG A 134 1.24 -5.26 -7.23
C ARG A 134 0.17 -6.33 -7.37
N GLU A 135 -0.29 -6.93 -6.27
CA GLU A 135 -1.33 -7.95 -6.25
C GLU A 135 -2.66 -7.38 -6.73
N MET A 136 -3.02 -6.17 -6.33
CA MET A 136 -4.22 -5.50 -6.83
C MET A 136 -4.15 -5.18 -8.32
N ALA A 137 -2.99 -4.71 -8.80
CA ALA A 137 -2.79 -4.44 -10.21
C ALA A 137 -2.73 -5.74 -11.03
N ASP A 138 -2.19 -6.82 -10.45
CA ASP A 138 -2.22 -8.17 -11.03
C ASP A 138 -3.66 -8.71 -11.09
N GLU A 139 -4.46 -8.47 -10.05
CA GLU A 139 -5.88 -8.85 -9.98
C GLU A 139 -6.71 -8.10 -11.02
N ALA A 140 -6.53 -6.78 -11.13
CA ALA A 140 -7.19 -5.96 -12.14
C ALA A 140 -6.79 -6.41 -13.55
N ARG A 141 -5.49 -6.59 -13.82
CA ARG A 141 -5.00 -7.14 -15.10
C ARG A 141 -5.58 -8.52 -15.40
N TRP A 142 -5.77 -9.35 -14.38
CA TRP A 142 -6.36 -10.68 -14.55
C TRP A 142 -7.81 -10.58 -15.01
N HIS A 143 -8.61 -9.69 -14.41
CA HIS A 143 -10.00 -9.45 -14.79
C HIS A 143 -10.11 -8.80 -16.18
N ASP A 144 -9.26 -7.82 -16.51
CA ASP A 144 -9.23 -7.20 -17.82
C ASP A 144 -8.94 -8.23 -18.92
N ARG A 145 -7.97 -9.12 -18.70
CA ARG A 145 -7.63 -10.20 -19.64
C ARG A 145 -8.74 -11.23 -19.79
N LEU A 146 -9.49 -11.52 -18.72
CA LEU A 146 -10.66 -12.38 -18.80
C LEU A 146 -11.74 -11.75 -19.68
N ALA A 147 -12.03 -10.46 -19.50
CA ALA A 147 -13.00 -9.74 -20.30
C ALA A 147 -12.58 -9.67 -21.79
N GLU A 148 -11.30 -9.39 -22.07
CA GLU A 148 -10.76 -9.39 -23.43
C GLU A 148 -10.87 -10.78 -24.10
N LEU A 149 -10.66 -11.86 -23.34
CA LEU A 149 -10.80 -13.23 -23.83
C LEU A 149 -12.27 -13.57 -24.12
N ALA A 150 -13.19 -13.17 -23.25
CA ALA A 150 -14.62 -13.36 -23.47
C ALA A 150 -15.08 -12.64 -24.73
N ALA A 151 -14.71 -11.36 -24.90
CA ALA A 151 -15.00 -10.59 -26.09
C ALA A 151 -14.41 -11.24 -27.36
N PHE A 152 -13.17 -11.73 -27.30
CA PHE A 152 -12.54 -12.40 -28.43
C PHE A 152 -13.31 -13.66 -28.88
N LEU A 153 -13.86 -14.44 -27.93
CA LEU A 153 -14.68 -15.61 -28.25
C LEU A 153 -16.09 -15.22 -28.74
N GLU A 154 -16.68 -14.16 -28.19
CA GLU A 154 -17.97 -13.61 -28.65
C GLU A 154 -17.90 -13.05 -30.07
N GLU A 155 -16.75 -12.48 -30.47
CA GLU A 155 -16.46 -12.05 -31.84
C GLU A 155 -16.44 -13.23 -32.86
N GLY A 156 -16.60 -14.47 -32.40
CA GLY A 156 -16.63 -15.68 -33.23
C GLY A 156 -15.24 -16.24 -33.54
N HIS A 157 -14.19 -15.71 -32.90
CA HIS A 157 -12.87 -16.29 -32.99
C HIS A 157 -12.78 -17.60 -32.19
N ASP A 158 -12.01 -18.54 -32.71
CA ASP A 158 -11.70 -19.78 -32.02
C ASP A 158 -10.52 -19.56 -31.03
N TRP A 159 -10.31 -20.46 -30.07
CA TRP A 159 -9.47 -20.21 -28.89
C TRP A 159 -8.06 -19.68 -29.23
N PRO A 160 -7.61 -18.60 -28.57
CA PRO A 160 -6.36 -17.92 -28.93
C PRO A 160 -5.12 -18.81 -28.72
N ARG A 161 -4.16 -18.69 -29.64
CA ARG A 161 -2.89 -19.43 -29.61
C ARG A 161 -1.75 -18.55 -29.13
N HIS A 162 -0.82 -19.14 -28.38
CA HIS A 162 0.47 -18.51 -28.08
C HIS A 162 1.54 -18.77 -29.17
N HIS A 163 1.26 -19.67 -30.12
CA HIS A 163 2.12 -19.96 -31.27
C HIS A 163 1.29 -19.98 -32.55
N HIS A 164 1.85 -19.51 -33.67
CA HIS A 164 1.12 -19.39 -34.95
C HIS A 164 -0.18 -18.62 -34.79
N TYR A 165 -0.06 -17.39 -34.29
CA TYR A 165 -1.16 -16.45 -34.04
C TYR A 165 -1.33 -15.50 -35.23
N ASP A 166 -2.56 -15.04 -35.45
CA ASP A 166 -2.91 -14.12 -36.53
C ASP A 166 -2.84 -12.64 -36.08
N SER A 167 -2.84 -12.39 -34.77
CA SER A 167 -2.71 -11.03 -34.19
C SER A 167 -1.98 -11.01 -32.85
N GLU A 168 -1.40 -9.85 -32.50
CA GLU A 168 -0.78 -9.62 -31.19
C GLU A 168 -1.78 -9.74 -30.03
N ARG A 169 -3.06 -9.40 -30.27
CA ARG A 169 -4.16 -9.62 -29.33
C ARG A 169 -4.36 -11.12 -29.07
N GLU A 170 -4.40 -11.93 -30.13
CA GLU A 170 -4.49 -13.39 -30.01
C GLU A 170 -3.29 -13.97 -29.26
N HIS A 171 -2.07 -13.55 -29.60
CA HIS A 171 -0.84 -14.00 -28.93
C HIS A 171 -0.90 -13.73 -27.42
N THR A 172 -1.24 -12.51 -27.04
CA THR A 172 -1.32 -12.08 -25.63
C THR A 172 -2.33 -12.92 -24.85
N LEU A 173 -3.52 -13.11 -25.40
CA LEU A 173 -4.56 -13.93 -24.77
C LEU A 173 -4.17 -15.41 -24.73
N GLY A 174 -3.50 -15.90 -25.77
CA GLY A 174 -2.99 -17.28 -25.87
C GLY A 174 -1.94 -17.59 -24.80
N VAL A 175 -1.00 -16.67 -24.55
CA VAL A 175 -0.01 -16.79 -23.47
C VAL A 175 -0.68 -16.73 -22.09
N TRP A 176 -1.64 -15.83 -21.93
CA TRP A 176 -2.37 -15.66 -20.66
C TRP A 176 -3.17 -16.92 -20.30
N ILE A 177 -3.96 -17.48 -21.23
CA ILE A 177 -4.77 -18.67 -20.96
C ILE A 177 -3.89 -19.91 -20.77
N HIS A 178 -2.77 -20.01 -21.48
CA HIS A 178 -1.78 -21.06 -21.25
C HIS A 178 -1.24 -21.02 -19.82
N THR A 179 -0.93 -19.82 -19.32
CA THR A 179 -0.46 -19.61 -17.94
C THR A 179 -1.53 -20.02 -16.92
N GLN A 180 -2.81 -19.70 -17.14
CA GLN A 180 -3.89 -20.13 -16.24
C GLN A 180 -4.04 -21.66 -16.21
N ARG A 181 -3.98 -22.33 -17.37
CA ARG A 181 -4.02 -23.80 -17.46
C ARG A 181 -2.82 -24.44 -16.75
N TYR A 182 -1.65 -23.83 -16.88
CA TYR A 182 -0.44 -24.29 -16.18
C TYR A 182 -0.58 -24.16 -14.65
N LYS A 183 -1.01 -23.00 -14.14
CA LYS A 183 -1.24 -22.80 -12.69
C LYS A 183 -2.27 -23.76 -12.13
N ARG A 184 -3.38 -23.98 -12.83
CA ARG A 184 -4.42 -24.94 -12.41
C ARG A 184 -3.89 -26.37 -12.30
N ARG A 185 -3.11 -26.84 -13.28
CA ARG A 185 -2.50 -28.19 -13.24
C ARG A 185 -1.57 -28.39 -12.04
N ARG A 186 -1.00 -27.32 -11.51
CA ARG A 186 -0.13 -27.33 -10.33
C ARG A 186 -0.87 -27.10 -9.01
N GLY A 187 -2.16 -26.76 -9.05
CA GLY A 187 -2.92 -26.35 -7.86
C GLY A 187 -2.62 -24.93 -7.36
N ASP A 188 -1.87 -24.14 -8.14
CA ASP A 188 -1.44 -22.77 -7.77
C ASP A 188 -2.46 -21.69 -8.21
N LEU A 189 -3.60 -22.10 -8.75
CA LEU A 189 -4.66 -21.17 -9.18
C LEU A 189 -5.75 -21.11 -8.12
N GLU A 190 -6.08 -19.90 -7.67
CA GLU A 190 -7.13 -19.68 -6.67
C GLU A 190 -8.48 -20.27 -7.12
N PRO A 191 -9.23 -20.95 -6.22
CA PRO A 191 -10.52 -21.54 -6.55
C PRO A 191 -11.53 -20.54 -7.13
N VAL A 192 -11.51 -19.29 -6.65
CA VAL A 192 -12.39 -18.21 -7.14
C VAL A 192 -12.12 -17.93 -8.61
N LYS A 193 -10.84 -17.85 -9.02
CA LYS A 193 -10.43 -17.62 -10.42
C LYS A 193 -10.80 -18.78 -11.33
N VAL A 194 -10.75 -20.02 -10.82
CA VAL A 194 -11.23 -21.21 -11.55
C VAL A 194 -12.73 -21.10 -11.81
N ASN A 195 -13.52 -20.80 -10.77
CA ASN A 195 -14.97 -20.68 -10.90
C ASN A 195 -15.36 -19.55 -11.87
N LEU A 196 -14.64 -18.43 -11.84
CA LEU A 196 -14.90 -17.31 -12.72
C LEU A 196 -14.58 -17.66 -14.19
N LEU A 197 -13.46 -18.33 -14.46
CA LEU A 197 -13.14 -18.85 -15.79
C LEU A 197 -14.15 -19.88 -16.30
N ASP A 198 -14.58 -20.81 -15.43
CA ASP A 198 -15.60 -21.81 -15.78
C ASP A 198 -16.95 -21.17 -16.09
N THR A 199 -17.28 -20.06 -15.45
CA THR A 199 -18.54 -19.30 -15.67
C THR A 199 -18.49 -18.45 -16.93
N THR A 200 -17.41 -17.68 -17.14
CA THR A 200 -17.33 -16.69 -18.21
C THR A 200 -16.95 -17.32 -19.56
N VAL A 201 -16.04 -18.28 -19.56
CA VAL A 201 -15.50 -18.89 -20.79
C VAL A 201 -15.48 -20.43 -20.66
N PRO A 202 -16.65 -21.08 -20.74
CA PRO A 202 -16.73 -22.53 -20.60
C PRO A 202 -15.85 -23.25 -21.63
N ALA A 203 -15.29 -24.40 -21.25
CA ALA A 203 -14.31 -25.17 -22.04
C ALA A 203 -12.91 -24.54 -22.18
N TRP A 204 -12.58 -23.48 -21.42
CA TRP A 204 -11.23 -22.91 -21.39
C TRP A 204 -10.13 -23.91 -21.00
N GLN A 205 -10.48 -25.01 -20.37
CA GLN A 205 -9.55 -26.05 -19.92
C GLN A 205 -9.04 -26.91 -21.09
N THR A 206 -9.94 -27.25 -22.03
CA THR A 206 -9.67 -28.10 -23.18
C THR A 206 -9.15 -27.28 -24.36
N GLY A 207 -9.64 -26.04 -24.53
CA GLY A 207 -9.30 -25.18 -25.66
C GLY A 207 -9.77 -25.74 -27.01
N ARG A 208 -9.05 -25.44 -28.09
CA ARG A 208 -9.31 -26.04 -29.42
C ARG A 208 -9.26 -27.56 -29.29
N THR A 209 -10.35 -28.23 -29.63
CA THR A 209 -10.32 -29.67 -29.89
C THR A 209 -9.29 -29.93 -30.98
N ARG A 210 -8.36 -30.87 -30.79
CA ARG A 210 -7.40 -31.27 -31.84
C ARG A 210 -8.20 -31.86 -33.01
N GLY A 211 -8.64 -30.99 -33.93
CA GLY A 211 -9.22 -31.38 -35.18
C GLY A 211 -8.13 -31.97 -36.06
N ARG A 212 -8.15 -33.30 -36.21
CA ARG A 212 -7.57 -33.95 -37.39
C ARG A 212 -8.18 -33.27 -38.61
N PRO A 213 -7.41 -32.71 -39.55
CA PRO A 213 -8.01 -32.13 -40.74
C PRO A 213 -8.75 -33.24 -41.51
N PRO A 214 -9.95 -32.98 -42.07
CA PRO A 214 -10.58 -33.92 -42.98
C PRO A 214 -9.65 -34.08 -44.18
N ARG A 215 -9.36 -35.34 -44.54
CA ARG A 215 -8.68 -35.65 -45.81
C ARG A 215 -9.60 -35.16 -46.94
N ARG A 216 -9.12 -34.18 -47.70
CA ARG A 216 -9.55 -33.95 -49.08
C ARG A 216 -8.38 -34.29 -49.99
#